data_AF-A0A928ZN11-F1
#
_entry.id   AF-A0A928ZN11-F1
#
_cell.length_a   1.000
_cell.length_b   1.000
_cell.length_c   1.000
_cell.angle_alpha   90.00
_cell.angle_beta   90.00
_cell.angle_gamma   90.00
#
_symmetry.space_group_name_H-M   'P 1'
#
loop_
_entity.id
_entity.type
_entity.pdbx_description
1 polymer ?
#
loop_
_entity_poly.entity_id
_entity_poly.type
_entity_poly.pdbx_seq_one_letter_code
_entity_poly.pdbx_strand_id
1 'polypeptide(L)'
;MLSTPKSFEQLKKGYGFRKALFKAHVRRSIPWPIRTRLKSPIFIIGSSRSGTTMLTDILAAATEVCSFSEKPIVRRHMWNMVKFPDSLSYNLPQLEKTLTRLSGIKPEQRLLEKTPGHSLIAGALATYFPDGSFIHIIRDGRDVSNSMLGHSWISRELNEEVEVFWFPYLPQVYQERWPKLDLWERGVLRWAVYVTAARKAQSATERYFETSYEEVCKDPQQHIYRLFNFLELTVSSDCKQEIAKVRPVSSKTDKRKNLSERHQHFYEEALSNFGFSSLQVKS
;
A
#
# COMPACT_ATOMS: atom_id res chain seq x y z
N MET A 1 35.29 -1.94 -1.59
CA MET A 1 35.05 -0.47 -1.49
C MET A 1 33.57 -0.22 -1.69
N LEU A 2 32.84 0.07 -0.61
CA LEU A 2 31.44 0.49 -0.71
C LEU A 2 31.42 1.92 -1.25
N SER A 3 30.78 2.13 -2.41
CA SER A 3 30.62 3.45 -3.02
C SER A 3 29.91 4.40 -2.05
N THR A 4 30.42 5.62 -1.90
CA THR A 4 29.77 6.68 -1.14
C THR A 4 28.34 6.94 -1.66
N PRO A 5 27.35 7.11 -0.77
CA PRO A 5 25.98 7.38 -1.19
C PRO A 5 25.85 8.68 -2.01
N LYS A 6 25.02 8.58 -3.05
CA LYS A 6 24.29 9.66 -3.75
C LYS A 6 23.93 10.85 -2.87
N SER A 7 24.47 12.07 -3.07
CA SER A 7 23.86 13.24 -2.40
C SER A 7 22.46 13.55 -2.96
N PHE A 8 21.57 14.10 -2.14
CA PHE A 8 20.18 14.43 -2.49
C PHE A 8 20.03 15.26 -3.79
N GLU A 9 20.91 16.24 -4.00
CA GLU A 9 21.03 17.05 -5.23
C GLU A 9 21.33 16.21 -6.48
N GLN A 10 22.24 15.23 -6.34
CA GLN A 10 22.63 14.34 -7.44
C GLN A 10 21.50 13.36 -7.81
N LEU A 11 20.68 12.96 -6.84
CA LEU A 11 19.49 12.14 -7.08
C LEU A 11 18.35 12.93 -7.74
N LYS A 12 18.12 14.19 -7.35
CA LYS A 12 17.18 15.10 -8.06
C LYS A 12 17.55 15.25 -9.54
N LYS A 13 18.84 15.43 -9.84
CA LYS A 13 19.34 15.51 -11.23
C LYS A 13 19.15 14.19 -12.00
N GLY A 14 19.40 13.04 -11.37
CA GLY A 14 19.18 11.72 -11.98
C GLY A 14 17.69 11.42 -12.26
N TYR A 15 16.81 11.78 -11.33
CA TYR A 15 15.36 11.67 -11.49
C TYR A 15 14.84 12.60 -12.60
N GLY A 16 15.31 13.85 -12.65
CA GLY A 16 14.97 14.82 -13.69
C GLY A 16 15.42 14.38 -15.09
N PHE A 17 16.64 13.84 -15.22
CA PHE A 17 17.18 13.37 -16.50
C PHE A 17 16.43 12.15 -17.05
N ARG A 18 16.08 11.17 -16.19
CA ARG A 18 15.27 10.01 -16.59
C ARG A 18 13.83 10.37 -16.94
N LYS A 19 13.24 11.37 -16.26
CA LYS A 19 11.93 11.93 -16.60
C LYS A 19 11.91 12.55 -18.01
N ALA A 20 13.00 13.18 -18.44
CA ALA A 20 13.13 13.75 -19.79
C ALA A 20 13.18 12.68 -20.90
N LEU A 21 13.96 11.61 -20.71
CA LEU A 21 14.03 10.47 -21.65
C LEU A 21 12.69 9.72 -21.76
N PHE A 22 11.96 9.61 -20.64
CA PHE A 22 10.64 8.98 -20.62
C PHE A 22 9.58 9.86 -21.30
N LYS A 23 9.60 11.18 -21.08
CA LYS A 23 8.73 12.15 -21.78
C LYS A 23 8.88 12.07 -23.31
N ALA A 24 10.08 11.80 -23.82
CA ALA A 24 10.31 11.64 -25.26
C ALA A 24 9.58 10.41 -25.85
N HIS A 25 9.30 9.38 -25.04
CA HIS A 25 8.58 8.17 -25.44
C HIS A 25 7.07 8.21 -25.18
N VAL A 26 6.60 9.06 -24.26
CA VAL A 26 5.16 9.27 -23.99
C VAL A 26 4.64 10.45 -24.82
N ARG A 27 4.59 10.27 -26.15
CA ARG A 27 4.04 11.29 -27.07
C ARG A 27 2.58 11.07 -27.47
N ARG A 28 1.89 10.09 -26.86
CA ARG A 28 0.44 9.90 -27.03
C ARG A 28 -0.18 9.49 -25.70
N SER A 29 -1.03 10.37 -25.16
CA SER A 29 -1.97 10.03 -24.09
C SER A 29 -2.89 8.95 -24.65
N ILE A 30 -2.64 7.68 -24.32
CA ILE A 30 -3.53 6.59 -24.69
C ILE A 30 -4.76 6.75 -23.78
N PRO A 31 -5.98 6.94 -24.34
CA PRO A 31 -7.20 6.97 -23.53
C PRO A 31 -7.31 5.68 -22.73
N TRP A 32 -7.84 5.77 -21.51
CA TRP A 32 -8.11 4.58 -20.72
C TRP A 32 -8.99 3.61 -21.52
N PRO A 33 -8.72 2.30 -21.48
CA PRO A 33 -9.57 1.34 -22.18
C PRO A 33 -10.99 1.41 -21.59
N ILE A 34 -12.00 1.40 -22.47
CA ILE A 34 -13.42 1.43 -22.06
C ILE A 34 -13.80 0.17 -21.27
N ARG A 35 -13.04 -0.93 -21.43
CA ARG A 35 -13.22 -2.19 -20.70
C ARG A 35 -11.88 -2.83 -20.34
N THR A 36 -11.78 -3.29 -19.11
CA THR A 36 -10.70 -4.14 -18.59
C THR A 36 -10.92 -5.61 -18.98
N ARG A 37 -9.82 -6.36 -19.07
CA ARG A 37 -9.79 -7.82 -19.25
C ARG A 37 -10.11 -8.56 -17.95
N LEU A 38 -9.64 -8.02 -16.83
CA LEU A 38 -9.92 -8.58 -15.51
C LEU A 38 -11.32 -8.16 -15.08
N LYS A 39 -12.15 -9.14 -14.71
CA LYS A 39 -13.48 -8.90 -14.16
C LYS A 39 -13.38 -8.74 -12.64
N SER A 40 -13.81 -7.58 -12.15
CA SER A 40 -13.91 -7.22 -10.73
C SER A 40 -12.69 -7.60 -9.90
N PRO A 41 -11.46 -7.22 -10.29
CA PRO A 41 -10.25 -7.55 -9.53
C PRO A 41 -10.29 -6.98 -8.11
N ILE A 42 -9.61 -7.64 -7.18
CA ILE A 42 -9.51 -7.24 -5.77
C ILE A 42 -8.09 -6.75 -5.52
N PHE A 43 -7.96 -5.52 -5.02
CA PHE A 43 -6.69 -4.94 -4.59
C PHE A 43 -6.68 -4.76 -3.08
N ILE A 44 -5.69 -5.34 -2.40
CA ILE A 44 -5.42 -4.99 -1.00
C ILE A 44 -4.39 -3.86 -0.99
N ILE A 45 -4.78 -2.73 -0.40
CA ILE A 45 -3.96 -1.54 -0.26
C ILE A 45 -3.78 -1.19 1.23
N GLY A 46 -2.74 -0.41 1.51
CA GLY A 46 -2.36 -0.01 2.86
C GLY A 46 -0.85 -0.03 3.06
N SER A 47 -0.40 0.56 4.17
CA SER A 47 1.02 0.56 4.51
C SER A 47 1.51 -0.85 4.83
N SER A 48 2.75 -1.17 4.43
CA SER A 48 3.45 -2.36 4.92
C SER A 48 3.36 -2.45 6.44
N ARG A 49 3.24 -3.67 6.97
CA ARG A 49 3.09 -3.96 8.42
C ARG A 49 1.70 -3.65 9.02
N SER A 50 0.72 -3.28 8.21
CA SER A 50 -0.68 -3.05 8.64
C SER A 50 -1.57 -4.31 8.57
N GLY A 51 -1.01 -5.50 8.35
CA GLY A 51 -1.81 -6.73 8.20
C GLY A 51 -2.28 -7.05 6.78
N THR A 52 -1.71 -6.41 5.75
CA THR A 52 -2.07 -6.69 4.34
C THR A 52 -1.86 -8.15 3.93
N THR A 53 -0.81 -8.82 4.44
CA THR A 53 -0.59 -10.26 4.19
C THR A 53 -1.66 -11.12 4.83
N MET A 54 -2.07 -10.83 6.06
CA MET A 54 -3.15 -11.55 6.75
C MET A 54 -4.45 -11.52 5.94
N LEU A 55 -4.85 -10.35 5.44
CA LEU A 55 -6.02 -10.26 4.56
C LEU A 55 -5.82 -10.98 3.22
N THR A 56 -4.58 -10.96 2.70
CA THR A 56 -4.26 -11.69 1.45
C THR A 56 -4.46 -13.18 1.64
N ASP A 57 -3.95 -13.74 2.73
CA ASP A 57 -4.02 -15.18 3.02
C ASP A 57 -5.48 -15.63 3.21
N ILE A 58 -6.27 -14.87 3.97
CA ILE A 58 -7.70 -15.14 4.19
C ILE A 58 -8.50 -15.10 2.88
N LEU A 59 -8.33 -14.06 2.06
CA LEU A 59 -9.05 -13.93 0.79
C LEU A 59 -8.58 -14.93 -0.25
N ALA A 60 -7.28 -15.28 -0.27
CA ALA A 60 -6.73 -16.29 -1.17
C ALA A 60 -7.25 -17.70 -0.88
N ALA A 61 -7.77 -17.96 0.33
CA ALA A 61 -8.41 -19.22 0.68
C ALA A 61 -9.85 -19.37 0.14
N ALA A 62 -10.44 -18.31 -0.42
CA ALA A 62 -11.74 -18.39 -1.07
C ALA A 62 -11.62 -19.04 -2.45
N THR A 63 -12.50 -19.98 -2.78
CA THR A 63 -12.47 -20.72 -4.04
C THR A 63 -12.65 -19.82 -5.28
N GLU A 64 -13.35 -18.70 -5.09
CA GLU A 64 -13.64 -17.68 -6.09
C GLU A 64 -12.47 -16.71 -6.32
N VAL A 65 -11.34 -16.86 -5.62
CA VAL A 65 -10.22 -15.92 -5.66
C VAL A 65 -8.96 -16.60 -6.18
N CYS A 66 -8.29 -15.95 -7.13
CA CYS A 66 -6.96 -16.32 -7.61
C CYS A 66 -5.95 -15.25 -7.16
N SER A 67 -5.11 -15.56 -6.17
CA SER A 67 -4.10 -14.62 -5.67
C SER A 67 -2.83 -14.64 -6.51
N PHE A 68 -2.42 -13.46 -6.98
CA PHE A 68 -1.15 -13.24 -7.69
C PHE A 68 -0.34 -12.09 -7.05
N SER A 69 -0.27 -12.11 -5.73
CA SER A 69 0.31 -11.03 -4.92
C SER A 69 1.84 -11.02 -4.90
N GLU A 70 2.42 -9.82 -4.85
CA GLU A 70 3.86 -9.52 -4.65
C GLU A 70 4.86 -10.20 -5.60
N LYS A 71 4.42 -10.63 -6.80
CA LYS A 71 5.32 -11.26 -7.77
C LYS A 71 6.38 -10.24 -8.26
N PRO A 72 7.65 -10.64 -8.47
CA PRO A 72 8.70 -9.72 -8.91
C PRO A 72 8.35 -8.90 -10.17
N ILE A 73 7.64 -9.52 -11.12
CA ILE A 73 7.18 -8.84 -12.34
C ILE A 73 6.13 -7.76 -12.05
N VAL A 74 5.22 -8.00 -11.11
CA VAL A 74 4.19 -7.03 -10.69
C VAL A 74 4.85 -5.87 -9.94
N ARG A 75 5.79 -6.17 -9.04
CA ARG A 75 6.61 -5.16 -8.36
C ARG A 75 7.35 -4.26 -9.35
N ARG A 76 7.87 -4.82 -10.46
CA ARG A 76 8.51 -4.04 -11.53
C ARG A 76 7.55 -3.08 -12.22
N HIS A 77 6.34 -3.53 -12.57
CA HIS A 77 5.31 -2.65 -13.13
C HIS A 77 4.96 -1.52 -12.16
N MET A 78 4.70 -1.87 -10.89
CA MET A 78 4.42 -0.91 -9.82
C MET A 78 5.54 0.13 -9.70
N TRP A 79 6.81 -0.28 -9.63
CA TRP A 79 7.94 0.65 -9.50
C TRP A 79 8.01 1.63 -10.66
N ASN A 80 7.78 1.17 -11.90
CA ASN A 80 7.76 2.05 -13.07
C ASN A 80 6.64 3.09 -12.97
N MET A 81 5.45 2.69 -12.54
CA MET A 81 4.30 3.59 -12.41
C MET A 81 4.50 4.62 -11.31
N VAL A 82 5.05 4.22 -10.16
CA VAL A 82 5.32 5.15 -9.05
C VAL A 82 6.43 6.14 -9.41
N LYS A 83 7.51 5.67 -10.07
CA LYS A 83 8.62 6.55 -10.51
C LYS A 83 8.26 7.46 -11.67
N PHE A 84 7.32 7.04 -12.52
CA PHE A 84 6.91 7.80 -13.71
C PHE A 84 5.38 7.91 -13.77
N PRO A 85 4.74 8.80 -13.00
CA PRO A 85 3.28 8.93 -13.00
C PRO A 85 2.69 9.25 -14.38
N ASP A 86 3.42 10.00 -15.22
CA ASP A 86 3.02 10.31 -16.60
C ASP A 86 2.94 9.04 -17.50
N SER A 87 3.40 7.89 -17.00
CA SER A 87 3.41 6.60 -17.69
C SER A 87 2.18 5.74 -17.46
N LEU A 88 1.27 6.13 -16.57
CA LEU A 88 0.19 5.27 -16.08
C LEU A 88 -0.70 4.73 -17.20
N SER A 89 -1.05 5.57 -18.18
CA SER A 89 -1.86 5.18 -19.34
C SER A 89 -1.20 4.12 -20.21
N TYR A 90 0.14 4.08 -20.22
CA TYR A 90 0.90 3.04 -20.88
C TYR A 90 0.98 1.79 -19.97
N ASN A 91 1.49 1.94 -18.75
CA ASN A 91 1.88 0.84 -17.87
C ASN A 91 0.73 0.00 -17.30
N LEU A 92 -0.44 0.59 -17.04
CA LEU A 92 -1.59 -0.14 -16.47
C LEU A 92 -2.11 -1.25 -17.40
N PRO A 93 -2.28 -1.00 -18.72
CA PRO A 93 -2.53 -2.07 -19.69
C PRO A 93 -1.51 -3.21 -19.69
N GLN A 94 -0.21 -2.94 -19.48
CA GLN A 94 0.76 -4.03 -19.39
C GLN A 94 0.70 -4.76 -18.05
N LEU A 95 0.43 -4.06 -16.96
CA LEU A 95 0.16 -4.71 -15.67
C LEU A 95 -1.02 -5.68 -15.82
N GLU A 96 -2.16 -5.22 -16.34
CA GLU A 96 -3.33 -6.07 -16.54
C GLU A 96 -3.03 -7.28 -17.42
N LYS A 97 -2.30 -7.07 -18.54
CA LYS A 97 -1.88 -8.15 -19.43
C LYS A 97 -1.00 -9.17 -18.70
N THR A 98 -0.07 -8.72 -17.87
CA THR A 98 0.80 -9.58 -17.04
C THR A 98 -0.04 -10.37 -16.03
N LEU A 99 -0.93 -9.70 -15.30
CA LEU A 99 -1.80 -10.33 -14.31
C LEU A 99 -2.70 -11.39 -14.94
N THR A 100 -3.34 -11.07 -16.07
CA THR A 100 -4.23 -12.00 -16.79
C THR A 100 -3.48 -13.23 -17.30
N ARG A 101 -2.25 -13.06 -17.80
CA ARG A 101 -1.47 -14.16 -18.40
C ARG A 101 -0.79 -15.06 -17.39
N LEU A 102 -0.29 -14.50 -16.29
CA LEU A 102 0.62 -15.21 -15.39
C LEU A 102 -0.06 -15.71 -14.11
N SER A 103 -1.24 -15.20 -13.77
CA SER A 103 -1.96 -15.64 -12.57
C SER A 103 -2.50 -17.05 -12.67
N GLY A 104 -2.83 -17.52 -13.87
CA GLY A 104 -3.59 -18.76 -14.05
C GLY A 104 -5.05 -18.62 -13.61
N ILE A 105 -5.57 -17.39 -13.52
CA ILE A 105 -6.95 -17.11 -13.13
C ILE A 105 -7.95 -17.81 -14.07
N LYS A 106 -8.96 -18.45 -13.47
CA LYS A 106 -10.06 -19.09 -14.20
C LYS A 106 -11.22 -18.12 -14.44
N PRO A 107 -12.10 -18.36 -15.43
CA PRO A 107 -13.22 -17.47 -15.77
C PRO A 107 -14.17 -17.14 -14.61
N GLU A 108 -14.36 -18.07 -13.68
CA GLU A 108 -15.21 -17.96 -12.50
C GLU A 108 -14.52 -17.28 -11.30
N GLN A 109 -13.22 -17.01 -11.40
CA GLN A 109 -12.44 -16.43 -10.31
C GLN A 109 -12.19 -14.94 -10.52
N ARG A 110 -11.95 -14.26 -9.40
CA ARG A 110 -11.49 -12.86 -9.34
C ARG A 110 -10.02 -12.82 -8.98
N LEU A 111 -9.28 -11.90 -9.60
CA LEU A 111 -7.86 -11.75 -9.30
C LEU A 111 -7.70 -11.01 -7.98
N LEU A 112 -6.90 -11.54 -7.07
CA LEU A 112 -6.43 -10.82 -5.88
C LEU A 112 -4.98 -10.38 -6.08
N GLU A 113 -4.74 -9.08 -6.00
CA GLU A 113 -3.40 -8.51 -6.04
C GLU A 113 -3.14 -7.68 -4.78
N LYS A 114 -2.01 -7.96 -4.14
CA LYS A 114 -1.40 -7.08 -3.15
C LYS A 114 0.06 -6.86 -3.49
N THR A 115 0.41 -5.62 -3.77
CA THR A 115 1.79 -5.12 -3.76
C THR A 115 1.79 -3.79 -3.02
N PRO A 116 2.58 -3.59 -1.94
CA PRO A 116 2.44 -2.42 -1.08
C PRO A 116 2.42 -1.07 -1.82
N GLY A 117 3.27 -0.92 -2.84
CA GLY A 117 3.37 0.33 -3.61
C GLY A 117 2.17 0.63 -4.51
N HIS A 118 1.24 -0.31 -4.75
CA HIS A 118 -0.05 0.00 -5.37
C HIS A 118 -0.87 1.00 -4.57
N SER A 119 -0.67 1.07 -3.24
CA SER A 119 -1.26 2.10 -2.38
C SER A 119 -0.92 3.52 -2.86
N LEU A 120 0.27 3.74 -3.41
CA LEU A 120 0.73 5.06 -3.87
C LEU A 120 0.01 5.53 -5.14
N ILE A 121 -0.57 4.58 -5.89
CA ILE A 121 -1.28 4.82 -7.15
C ILE A 121 -2.72 4.29 -7.09
N ALA A 122 -3.29 4.12 -5.90
CA ALA A 122 -4.57 3.44 -5.70
C ALA A 122 -5.73 4.14 -6.42
N GLY A 123 -5.74 5.48 -6.44
CA GLY A 123 -6.73 6.25 -7.22
C GLY A 123 -6.64 5.97 -8.72
N ALA A 124 -5.43 5.87 -9.29
CA ALA A 124 -5.26 5.55 -10.70
C ALA A 124 -5.66 4.10 -11.03
N LEU A 125 -5.35 3.15 -10.14
CA LEU A 125 -5.83 1.78 -10.26
C LEU A 125 -7.37 1.72 -10.22
N ALA A 126 -8.02 2.45 -9.32
CA ALA A 126 -9.47 2.50 -9.20
C ALA A 126 -10.14 3.12 -10.43
N THR A 127 -9.56 4.18 -10.99
CA THR A 127 -10.03 4.74 -12.27
C THR A 127 -9.86 3.75 -13.43
N TYR A 128 -8.77 2.98 -13.44
CA TYR A 128 -8.50 2.02 -14.52
C TYR A 128 -9.35 0.75 -14.43
N PHE A 129 -9.60 0.25 -13.21
CA PHE A 129 -10.44 -0.91 -12.92
C PHE A 129 -11.75 -0.45 -12.28
N PRO A 130 -12.72 0.09 -13.07
CA PRO A 130 -13.93 0.68 -12.51
C PRO A 130 -14.82 -0.32 -11.77
N ASP A 131 -14.74 -1.61 -12.10
CA ASP A 131 -15.43 -2.70 -11.40
C ASP A 131 -14.59 -3.37 -10.32
N GLY A 132 -13.33 -2.95 -10.13
CA GLY A 132 -12.39 -3.49 -9.15
C GLY A 132 -12.71 -3.05 -7.73
N SER A 133 -12.47 -3.93 -6.75
CA SER A 133 -12.67 -3.67 -5.32
C SER A 133 -11.35 -3.36 -4.62
N PHE A 134 -11.35 -2.34 -3.76
CA PHE A 134 -10.16 -1.85 -3.05
C PHE A 134 -10.35 -2.01 -1.54
N ILE A 135 -9.59 -2.93 -0.96
CA ILE A 135 -9.63 -3.24 0.48
C ILE A 135 -8.46 -2.52 1.14
N HIS A 136 -8.76 -1.41 1.81
CA HIS A 136 -7.77 -0.61 2.52
C HIS A 136 -7.71 -1.01 3.99
N ILE A 137 -6.60 -1.64 4.40
CA ILE A 137 -6.35 -1.93 5.82
C ILE A 137 -5.41 -0.89 6.43
N ILE A 138 -5.89 -0.24 7.48
CA ILE A 138 -5.16 0.73 8.28
C ILE A 138 -4.80 0.08 9.62
N ARG A 139 -3.60 0.36 10.11
CA ARG A 139 -3.15 0.02 11.46
C ARG A 139 -2.58 1.28 12.10
N ASP A 140 -2.59 1.37 13.43
CA ASP A 140 -1.93 2.46 14.16
C ASP A 140 -0.49 2.70 13.66
N GLY A 141 -0.20 3.94 13.24
CA GLY A 141 1.08 4.32 12.66
C GLY A 141 2.27 4.11 13.61
N ARG A 142 2.06 4.15 14.92
CA ARG A 142 3.08 3.92 15.95
C ARG A 142 3.49 2.45 15.97
N ASP A 143 2.51 1.55 15.90
CA ASP A 143 2.74 0.11 15.80
C ASP A 143 3.40 -0.27 14.47
N VAL A 144 2.94 0.34 13.38
CA VAL A 144 3.50 0.14 12.05
C VAL A 144 4.97 0.54 12.05
N SER A 145 5.30 1.73 12.57
CA SER A 145 6.69 2.20 12.67
C SER A 145 7.54 1.25 13.51
N ASN A 146 7.09 0.88 14.71
CA ASN A 146 7.77 -0.10 15.55
C ASN A 146 7.98 -1.46 14.84
N SER A 147 7.01 -1.90 14.05
CA SER A 147 7.13 -3.13 13.26
C SER A 147 8.16 -2.98 12.15
N MET A 148 8.19 -1.84 11.46
CA MET A 148 9.13 -1.55 10.39
C MET A 148 10.59 -1.61 10.86
N LEU A 149 10.89 -1.07 12.05
CA LEU A 149 12.24 -1.09 12.63
C LEU A 149 12.76 -2.51 12.90
N GLY A 150 11.86 -3.45 13.18
CA GLY A 150 12.21 -4.86 13.37
C GLY A 150 12.47 -5.65 12.08
N HIS A 151 12.28 -5.04 10.90
CA HIS A 151 12.43 -5.71 9.59
C HIS A 151 13.61 -5.12 8.82
N SER A 152 14.68 -5.89 8.67
CA SER A 152 16.00 -5.43 8.18
C SER A 152 16.00 -4.74 6.81
N TRP A 153 15.12 -5.14 5.90
CA TRP A 153 15.01 -4.49 4.59
C TRP A 153 14.28 -3.14 4.65
N ILE A 154 13.26 -3.02 5.51
CA ILE A 154 12.55 -1.75 5.73
C ILE A 154 13.45 -0.78 6.48
N SER A 155 14.13 -1.26 7.53
CA SER A 155 15.03 -0.40 8.30
C SER A 155 16.17 0.13 7.44
N ARG A 156 16.70 -0.67 6.50
CA ARG A 156 17.64 -0.19 5.46
C ARG A 156 17.02 0.87 4.55
N GLU A 157 15.82 0.63 4.02
CA GLU A 157 15.08 1.61 3.19
C GLU A 157 14.85 2.95 3.92
N LEU A 158 14.57 2.91 5.23
CA LEU A 158 14.38 4.11 6.06
C LEU A 158 15.71 4.81 6.41
N ASN A 159 16.82 4.07 6.44
CA ASN A 159 18.14 4.56 6.83
C ASN A 159 18.93 5.15 5.65
N GLU A 160 18.75 4.61 4.46
CA GLU A 160 19.44 5.06 3.25
C GLU A 160 18.80 6.33 2.67
N GLU A 161 19.62 7.29 2.21
CA GLU A 161 19.17 8.43 1.36
C GLU A 161 18.77 7.99 -0.07
N VAL A 162 18.51 6.69 -0.28
CA VAL A 162 18.41 6.07 -1.60
C VAL A 162 16.96 6.05 -2.06
N GLU A 163 16.66 6.74 -3.16
CA GLU A 163 15.47 6.61 -4.03
C GLU A 163 14.22 6.02 -3.36
N VAL A 164 13.81 6.62 -2.25
CA VAL A 164 12.63 6.21 -1.52
C VAL A 164 11.43 6.60 -2.40
N PHE A 165 10.85 5.64 -3.11
CA PHE A 165 9.85 5.91 -4.16
C PHE A 165 8.57 6.57 -3.65
N TRP A 166 8.32 6.51 -2.34
CA TRP A 166 7.24 7.22 -1.66
C TRP A 166 7.65 8.61 -1.15
N PHE A 167 8.93 8.95 -1.12
CA PHE A 167 9.44 10.26 -0.66
C PHE A 167 8.91 11.44 -1.48
N PRO A 168 8.70 11.35 -2.81
CA PRO A 168 8.06 12.43 -3.56
C PRO A 168 6.62 12.75 -3.11
N TYR A 169 5.97 11.83 -2.38
CA TYR A 169 4.62 12.02 -1.82
C TYR A 169 4.65 12.61 -0.40
N LEU A 170 5.84 12.84 0.16
CA LEU A 170 6.01 13.41 1.49
C LEU A 170 5.79 14.94 1.44
N PRO A 171 5.07 15.56 2.38
CA PRO A 171 4.98 17.01 2.47
C PRO A 171 6.36 17.68 2.53
N GLN A 172 6.52 18.85 1.89
CA GLN A 172 7.81 19.55 1.76
C GLN A 172 8.49 19.78 3.12
N VAL A 173 7.73 20.16 4.15
CA VAL A 173 8.23 20.36 5.53
C VAL A 173 8.98 19.13 6.07
N TYR A 174 8.53 17.92 5.71
CA TYR A 174 9.18 16.68 6.14
C TYR A 174 10.31 16.25 5.22
N GLN A 175 10.27 16.62 3.93
CA GLN A 175 11.41 16.42 3.04
C GLN A 175 12.63 17.22 3.52
N GLU A 176 12.42 18.45 3.98
CA GLU A 176 13.47 19.32 4.52
C GLU A 176 13.98 18.86 5.89
N ARG A 177 13.08 18.32 6.73
CA ARG A 177 13.44 17.78 8.06
C ARG A 177 14.07 16.39 8.01
N TRP A 178 13.96 15.66 6.90
CA TRP A 178 14.38 14.25 6.79
C TRP A 178 15.75 13.91 7.41
N PRO A 179 16.83 14.70 7.20
CA PRO A 179 18.14 14.38 7.78
C PRO A 179 18.17 14.39 9.31
N LYS A 180 17.22 15.08 9.96
CA LYS A 180 17.13 15.21 11.43
C LYS A 180 16.18 14.17 12.06
N LEU A 181 15.41 13.46 11.24
CA LEU A 181 14.45 12.48 11.71
C LEU A 181 15.12 11.14 12.00
N ASP A 182 14.76 10.54 13.13
CA ASP A 182 15.16 9.17 13.44
C ASP A 182 14.34 8.15 12.62
N LEU A 183 14.74 6.87 12.70
CA LEU A 183 14.08 5.82 11.91
C LEU A 183 12.61 5.61 12.30
N TRP A 184 12.24 5.86 13.55
CA TRP A 184 10.87 5.71 14.01
C TRP A 184 9.98 6.81 13.42
N GLU A 185 10.45 8.06 13.45
CA GLU A 185 9.79 9.21 12.84
C GLU A 185 9.63 9.02 11.32
N ARG A 186 10.67 8.54 10.64
CA ARG A 186 10.61 8.18 9.21
C ARG A 186 9.60 7.06 8.92
N GLY A 187 9.49 6.08 9.81
CA GLY A 187 8.50 5.00 9.72
C GLY A 187 7.06 5.50 9.83
N VAL A 188 6.80 6.48 10.72
CA VAL A 188 5.51 7.16 10.83
C VAL A 188 5.17 7.90 9.54
N LEU A 189 6.12 8.66 8.99
CA LEU A 189 5.91 9.39 7.73
C LEU A 189 5.63 8.45 6.55
N ARG A 190 6.37 7.33 6.45
CA ARG A 190 6.08 6.30 5.45
C ARG A 190 4.64 5.80 5.57
N TRP A 191 4.21 5.45 6.78
CA TRP A 191 2.85 5.00 7.02
C TRP A 191 1.83 6.06 6.58
N ALA A 192 2.01 7.31 6.99
CA ALA A 192 1.11 8.42 6.68
C ALA A 192 0.98 8.65 5.16
N VAL A 193 2.09 8.59 4.43
CA VAL A 193 2.12 8.68 2.96
C VAL A 193 1.28 7.57 2.32
N TYR A 194 1.47 6.31 2.75
CA TYR A 194 0.75 5.19 2.15
C TYR A 194 -0.75 5.22 2.46
N VAL A 195 -1.14 5.55 3.69
CA VAL A 195 -2.56 5.68 4.07
C VAL A 195 -3.23 6.80 3.28
N THR A 196 -2.58 7.97 3.18
CA THR A 196 -3.10 9.11 2.42
C THR A 196 -3.25 8.79 0.95
N ALA A 197 -2.26 8.13 0.35
CA ALA A 197 -2.31 7.76 -1.06
C ALA A 197 -3.35 6.66 -1.34
N ALA A 198 -3.48 5.66 -0.46
CA ALA A 198 -4.47 4.59 -0.57
C ALA A 198 -5.91 5.13 -0.55
N ARG A 199 -6.19 6.11 0.31
CA ARG A 199 -7.50 6.79 0.39
C ARG A 199 -7.92 7.51 -0.89
N LYS A 200 -7.00 7.79 -1.82
CA LYS A 200 -7.37 8.31 -3.15
C LYS A 200 -8.23 7.33 -3.96
N ALA A 201 -8.23 6.04 -3.63
CA ALA A 201 -9.16 5.08 -4.23
C ALA A 201 -10.61 5.35 -3.81
N GLN A 202 -10.85 5.81 -2.58
CA GLN A 202 -12.19 6.11 -2.06
C GLN A 202 -12.94 7.14 -2.92
N SER A 203 -12.23 8.17 -3.41
CA SER A 203 -12.82 9.19 -4.27
C SER A 203 -12.97 8.74 -5.73
N ALA A 204 -12.36 7.63 -6.11
CA ALA A 204 -12.32 7.14 -7.49
C ALA A 204 -13.27 5.97 -7.76
N THR A 205 -13.75 5.27 -6.73
CA THR A 205 -14.69 4.15 -6.85
C THR A 205 -15.53 3.97 -5.59
N GLU A 206 -16.78 3.54 -5.78
CA GLU A 206 -17.66 3.12 -4.68
C GLU A 206 -17.30 1.73 -4.14
N ARG A 207 -16.51 0.95 -4.90
CA ARG A 207 -16.03 -0.38 -4.47
C ARG A 207 -14.80 -0.27 -3.58
N TYR A 208 -14.88 0.59 -2.57
CA TYR A 208 -13.83 0.83 -1.59
C TYR A 208 -14.29 0.42 -0.19
N PHE A 209 -13.49 -0.40 0.50
CA PHE A 209 -13.75 -0.87 1.86
C PHE A 209 -12.54 -0.58 2.75
N GLU A 210 -12.66 0.36 3.68
CA GLU A 210 -11.63 0.67 4.67
C GLU A 210 -11.90 -0.09 5.97
N THR A 211 -10.87 -0.72 6.52
CA THR A 211 -10.94 -1.46 7.78
C THR A 211 -9.71 -1.24 8.63
N SER A 212 -9.86 -1.47 9.93
CA SER A 212 -8.80 -1.37 10.93
C SER A 212 -8.22 -2.76 11.23
N TYR A 213 -6.89 -2.85 11.29
CA TYR A 213 -6.18 -4.05 11.74
C TYR A 213 -6.58 -4.42 13.16
N GLU A 214 -6.70 -3.43 14.04
CA GLU A 214 -7.05 -3.60 15.44
C GLU A 214 -8.45 -4.19 15.61
N GLU A 215 -9.43 -3.67 14.86
CA GLU A 215 -10.81 -4.18 14.89
C GLU A 215 -10.90 -5.58 14.27
N VAL A 216 -10.16 -5.86 13.19
CA VAL A 216 -10.06 -7.21 12.62
C VAL A 216 -9.44 -8.17 13.64
N CYS A 217 -8.41 -7.77 14.39
CA CYS A 217 -7.81 -8.62 15.40
C CYS A 217 -8.70 -8.82 16.64
N LYS A 218 -9.60 -7.86 16.93
CA LYS A 218 -10.53 -7.91 18.06
C LYS A 218 -11.70 -8.86 17.83
N ASP A 219 -12.29 -8.82 16.63
CA ASP A 219 -13.32 -9.77 16.20
C ASP A 219 -13.07 -10.19 14.74
N PRO A 220 -12.16 -11.16 14.51
CA PRO A 220 -11.78 -11.58 13.16
C PRO A 220 -12.96 -12.14 12.37
N GLN A 221 -13.80 -12.96 13.00
CA GLN A 221 -14.90 -13.62 12.30
C GLN A 221 -15.91 -12.58 11.79
N GLN A 222 -16.39 -11.69 12.66
CA GLN A 222 -17.39 -10.70 12.26
C GLN A 222 -16.85 -9.74 11.18
N HIS A 223 -15.63 -9.23 11.35
CA HIS A 223 -15.05 -8.27 10.40
C HIS A 223 -14.76 -8.89 9.04
N ILE A 224 -14.21 -10.11 9.01
CA ILE A 224 -13.95 -10.81 7.76
C ILE A 224 -15.26 -11.18 7.06
N TYR A 225 -16.32 -11.55 7.79
CA TYR A 225 -17.60 -11.87 7.17
C TYR A 225 -18.25 -10.64 6.51
N ARG A 226 -18.12 -9.46 7.12
CA ARG A 226 -18.53 -8.18 6.48
C ARG A 226 -17.74 -7.90 5.20
N LEU A 227 -16.42 -8.13 5.22
CA LEU A 227 -15.57 -7.99 4.04
C LEU A 227 -15.97 -8.97 2.93
N PHE A 228 -16.25 -10.23 3.26
CA PHE A 228 -16.72 -11.23 2.28
C PHE A 228 -18.07 -10.84 1.69
N ASN A 229 -19.00 -10.35 2.52
CA ASN A 229 -20.28 -9.84 2.04
C ASN A 229 -20.11 -8.63 1.09
N PHE A 230 -19.24 -7.68 1.44
CA PHE A 230 -18.90 -6.56 0.55
C PHE A 230 -18.31 -7.01 -0.79
N LEU A 231 -17.50 -8.07 -0.76
CA LEU A 231 -16.92 -8.67 -1.95
C LEU A 231 -17.86 -9.65 -2.66
N GLU A 232 -19.04 -9.95 -2.13
CA GLU A 232 -19.94 -11.00 -2.66
C GLU A 232 -19.22 -12.36 -2.79
N LEU A 233 -18.37 -12.72 -1.82
CA LEU A 233 -17.63 -13.98 -1.77
C LEU A 233 -18.24 -14.95 -0.75
N THR A 234 -18.08 -16.24 -1.01
CA THR A 234 -18.45 -17.32 -0.09
C THR A 234 -17.31 -17.64 0.88
N VAL A 235 -17.62 -17.74 2.17
CA VAL A 235 -16.66 -18.15 3.19
C VAL A 235 -16.49 -19.68 3.14
N SER A 236 -15.37 -20.16 2.59
CA SER A 236 -15.01 -21.59 2.54
C SER A 236 -14.55 -22.13 3.90
N SER A 237 -14.37 -23.44 4.02
CA SER A 237 -13.72 -24.07 5.18
C SER A 237 -12.30 -23.54 5.39
N ASP A 238 -11.57 -23.32 4.31
CA ASP A 238 -10.18 -22.88 4.34
C ASP A 238 -10.10 -21.41 4.78
N CYS A 239 -11.06 -20.57 4.35
CA CYS A 239 -11.22 -19.22 4.89
C CYS A 239 -11.40 -19.24 6.41
N LYS A 240 -12.24 -20.14 6.94
CA LYS A 240 -12.44 -20.26 8.41
C LYS A 240 -11.16 -20.65 9.14
N GLN A 241 -10.34 -21.52 8.54
CA GLN A 241 -9.03 -21.89 9.09
C GLN A 241 -8.06 -20.70 9.11
N GLU A 242 -8.00 -19.91 8.04
CA GLU A 242 -7.17 -18.70 8.00
C GLU A 242 -7.66 -17.63 9.01
N ILE A 243 -8.98 -17.45 9.14
CA ILE A 243 -9.57 -16.54 10.15
C ILE A 243 -9.16 -16.96 11.57
N ALA A 244 -9.17 -18.27 11.86
CA ALA A 244 -8.78 -18.78 13.19
C ALA A 244 -7.29 -18.55 13.53
N LYS A 245 -6.43 -18.30 12.54
CA LYS A 245 -5.01 -17.96 12.75
C LYS A 245 -4.80 -16.49 13.12
N VAL A 246 -5.81 -15.63 12.96
CA VAL A 246 -5.72 -14.21 13.30
C VAL A 246 -5.49 -14.08 14.80
N ARG A 247 -4.35 -13.49 15.16
CA ARG A 247 -3.98 -13.31 16.57
C ARG A 247 -4.62 -12.04 17.12
N PRO A 248 -5.15 -12.06 18.35
CA PRO A 248 -5.61 -10.86 19.01
C PRO A 248 -4.45 -9.88 19.23
N VAL A 249 -4.76 -8.58 19.30
CA VAL A 249 -3.77 -7.56 19.65
C VAL A 249 -3.30 -7.80 21.08
N SER A 250 -2.00 -8.06 21.26
CA SER A 250 -1.41 -8.26 22.59
C SER A 250 -1.34 -6.95 23.37
N SER A 251 -2.13 -6.83 24.43
CA SER A 251 -2.10 -5.70 25.37
C SER A 251 -0.84 -5.68 26.25
N LYS A 252 -0.16 -6.82 26.42
CA LYS A 252 1.03 -6.99 27.27
C LYS A 252 2.30 -6.36 26.69
N THR A 253 2.29 -6.02 25.40
CA THR A 253 3.43 -5.46 24.65
C THR A 253 3.04 -4.18 23.94
N ASP A 254 2.13 -3.41 24.53
CA ASP A 254 1.64 -2.16 23.94
C ASP A 254 2.76 -1.11 23.94
N LYS A 255 3.58 -1.15 22.89
CA LYS A 255 4.70 -0.22 22.67
C LYS A 255 4.22 1.22 22.50
N ARG A 256 2.92 1.46 22.31
CA ARG A 256 2.33 2.81 22.24
C ARG A 256 2.46 3.55 23.58
N LYS A 257 2.51 2.81 24.70
CA LYS A 257 2.62 3.39 26.06
C LYS A 257 4.03 3.86 26.44
N ASN A 258 5.06 3.41 25.71
CA ASN A 258 6.46 3.69 26.01
C ASN A 258 7.10 4.65 25.01
N LEU A 259 6.31 5.46 24.31
CA LEU A 259 6.84 6.48 23.41
C LEU A 259 7.40 7.65 24.20
N SER A 260 8.57 8.15 23.77
CA SER A 260 9.14 9.40 24.28
C SER A 260 8.20 10.59 24.00
N GLU A 261 8.28 11.65 24.79
CA GLU A 261 7.53 12.89 24.54
C GLU A 261 7.78 13.43 23.12
N ARG A 262 9.03 13.35 22.64
CA ARG A 262 9.41 13.68 21.26
C ARG A 262 8.59 12.88 20.25
N HIS A 263 8.52 11.56 20.41
CA HIS A 263 7.78 10.68 19.47
C HIS A 263 6.27 10.89 19.54
N GLN A 264 5.73 11.15 20.72
CA GLN A 264 4.30 11.48 20.89
C GLN A 264 3.96 12.78 20.16
N HIS A 265 4.72 13.85 20.43
CA HIS A 265 4.52 15.14 19.78
C HIS A 265 4.70 15.05 18.25
N PHE A 266 5.75 14.36 17.78
CA PHE A 266 5.98 14.16 16.36
C PHE A 266 4.82 13.41 15.68
N TYR A 267 4.28 12.38 16.35
CA TYR A 267 3.17 11.62 15.80
C TYR A 267 1.92 12.48 15.62
N GLU A 268 1.56 13.26 16.64
CA GLU A 268 0.42 14.19 16.59
C GLU A 268 0.61 15.27 15.52
N GLU A 269 1.81 15.83 15.42
CA GLU A 269 2.20 16.79 14.39
C GLU A 269 2.04 16.19 12.98
N ALA A 270 2.51 14.95 12.79
CA ALA A 270 2.36 14.22 11.54
C ALA A 270 0.88 13.95 11.20
N LEU A 271 0.06 13.53 12.17
CA LEU A 271 -1.38 13.34 11.93
C LEU A 271 -2.03 14.63 11.43
N SER A 272 -1.74 15.76 12.08
CA SER A 272 -2.26 17.07 11.68
C SER A 272 -1.81 17.47 10.28
N ASN A 273 -0.51 17.34 9.97
CA ASN A 273 0.05 17.75 8.68
C ASN A 273 -0.41 16.88 7.50
N PHE A 274 -0.79 15.62 7.76
CA PHE A 274 -1.42 14.76 6.76
C PHE A 274 -2.96 14.88 6.73
N GLY A 275 -3.55 15.74 7.56
CA GLY A 275 -4.99 15.96 7.62
C GLY A 275 -5.78 14.80 8.24
N PHE A 276 -5.14 13.94 9.04
CA PHE A 276 -5.83 12.90 9.78
C PHE A 276 -6.53 13.49 11.01
N SER A 277 -7.81 13.20 11.18
CA SER A 277 -8.47 13.51 12.46
C SER A 277 -8.03 12.51 13.53
N SER A 278 -7.97 12.94 14.79
CA SER A 278 -7.62 12.09 15.93
C SER A 278 -8.55 10.87 16.10
N LEU A 279 -9.74 10.90 15.48
CA LEU A 279 -10.74 9.82 15.44
C LEU A 279 -10.54 8.84 14.29
N GLN A 280 -9.84 9.22 13.20
CA GLN A 280 -9.63 8.36 12.02
C GLN A 280 -8.46 7.38 12.15
N VAL A 281 -7.68 7.50 13.22
CA VAL A 281 -6.45 6.71 13.44
C VAL A 281 -6.44 6.05 14.83
N LYS A 282 -7.36 6.43 15.72
CA LYS A 282 -7.60 5.75 17.00
C LYS A 282 -8.77 4.76 16.83
N SER A 283 -8.44 3.54 16.46
CA SER A 283 -9.23 2.34 16.78
C SER A 283 -8.30 1.35 17.44
#